data_AF-E3LL39-F1
#
_entry.id   AF-E3LL39-F1
#
_cell.length_a   1.000
_cell.length_b   1.000
_cell.length_c   1.000
_cell.angle_alpha   90.00
_cell.angle_beta   90.00
_cell.angle_gamma   90.00
#
_symmetry.space_group_name_H-M   'P 1'
#
loop_
_entity.id
_entity.type
_entity.pdbx_description
1 polymer ?
#
loop_
_entity_poly.entity_id
_entity_poly.type
_entity_poly.pdbx_seq_one_letter_code
_entity_poly.pdbx_strand_id
1 'polypeptide(L)'
;MENDTSNSQNFRKFTSIENSNRSLQQPLMDCINIFSVSINFILFYLIISDGRRRESKLYRSILLIQTFSLWLSQLHWGSFHGLVFLFPFPGLYGIGYLTPYLSSYVLVITWLSLFAITVLTKFLILIVRLRGVARQDSYFRFSTVTYFIFTALLSFYILVPMPFCWISSGSSVLETQTFVKNNYPNAMKVLDIPGVFIYTDSWKFRRILIVATVLMVTGGCLYLVLCQVILYEIHQQCKIWSEKVLKYHRKALKDTVIQTIILTVFIAAAPVFHILNAFRDPEADIITLTIISNAIFVSSPIPYAMTILYQNTAYRRFIVSMFRFRNKQKTPRIGATIQVSMVNIKNSPRTSNSGN
;
A
#
# COMPACT_ATOMS: atom_id res chain seq x y z
N MET A 1 -38.32 -1.67 -13.71
CA MET A 1 -39.05 -2.54 -14.63
C MET A 1 -38.22 -2.65 -15.89
N GLU A 2 -37.51 -3.76 -16.02
CA GLU A 2 -37.34 -4.51 -17.27
C GLU A 2 -36.92 -5.90 -16.81
N ASN A 3 -37.91 -6.77 -16.80
CA ASN A 3 -37.83 -8.15 -16.37
C ASN A 3 -37.76 -8.94 -17.68
N ASP A 4 -36.59 -8.95 -18.32
CA ASP A 4 -36.36 -9.73 -19.54
C ASP A 4 -35.39 -10.86 -19.25
N THR A 5 -35.98 -12.02 -18.99
CA THR A 5 -35.44 -13.31 -19.34
C THR A 5 -34.95 -13.29 -20.79
N SER A 6 -33.65 -13.14 -20.98
CA SER A 6 -32.97 -13.98 -21.96
C SER A 6 -31.87 -14.77 -21.24
N ASN A 7 -32.19 -16.02 -20.90
CA ASN A 7 -31.19 -17.09 -20.89
C ASN A 7 -30.78 -17.34 -22.36
N SER A 8 -30.32 -16.29 -23.06
CA SER A 8 -29.71 -16.45 -24.37
C SER A 8 -28.32 -17.00 -24.12
N GLN A 9 -28.11 -18.24 -24.54
CA GLN A 9 -26.80 -18.85 -24.50
C GLN A 9 -25.81 -17.94 -25.22
N ASN A 10 -24.74 -17.56 -24.52
CA ASN A 10 -23.67 -16.78 -25.12
C ASN A 10 -22.70 -17.71 -25.84
N PHE A 11 -22.89 -17.82 -27.15
CA PHE A 11 -22.05 -18.61 -28.05
C PHE A 11 -20.79 -17.87 -28.52
N ARG A 12 -20.47 -16.68 -27.97
CA ARG A 12 -19.24 -15.99 -28.36
C ARG A 12 -18.02 -16.76 -27.89
N LYS A 13 -16.92 -16.58 -28.62
CA LYS A 13 -15.60 -17.03 -28.21
C LYS A 13 -15.00 -16.00 -27.24
N PHE A 14 -14.23 -16.50 -26.29
CA PHE A 14 -13.57 -15.66 -25.29
C PHE A 14 -12.07 -15.78 -25.50
N THR A 15 -11.46 -14.76 -26.10
CA THR A 15 -10.02 -14.74 -26.39
C THR A 15 -9.19 -14.90 -25.12
N SER A 16 -9.67 -14.41 -23.98
CA SER A 16 -9.06 -14.58 -22.65
C SER A 16 -8.98 -16.03 -22.16
N ILE A 17 -9.84 -16.91 -22.68
CA ILE A 17 -9.90 -18.35 -22.36
C ILE A 17 -9.18 -19.15 -23.46
N GLU A 18 -9.34 -18.77 -24.72
CA GLU A 18 -8.71 -19.45 -25.85
C GLU A 18 -7.20 -19.21 -25.94
N ASN A 19 -6.75 -17.99 -25.65
CA ASN A 19 -5.34 -17.62 -25.60
C ASN A 19 -4.87 -17.54 -24.14
N SER A 20 -4.32 -18.64 -23.64
CA SER A 20 -3.80 -18.74 -22.28
C SER A 20 -2.36 -18.23 -22.13
N ASN A 21 -1.76 -17.66 -23.18
CA ASN A 21 -0.36 -17.23 -23.14
C ASN A 21 -0.19 -15.98 -22.24
N ARG A 22 -0.02 -16.26 -20.95
CA ARG A 22 0.28 -15.29 -19.88
C ARG A 22 1.72 -15.46 -19.37
N SER A 23 2.58 -16.08 -20.16
CA SER A 23 3.96 -16.45 -19.78
C SER A 23 4.78 -15.28 -19.23
N LEU A 24 4.53 -14.05 -19.72
CA LEU A 24 5.21 -12.84 -19.26
C LEU A 24 4.68 -12.27 -17.94
N GLN A 25 3.46 -12.62 -17.53
CA GLN A 25 2.81 -11.99 -16.38
C GLN A 25 3.55 -12.32 -15.09
N GLN A 26 3.72 -13.61 -14.78
CA GLN A 26 4.33 -14.05 -13.52
C GLN A 26 5.79 -13.56 -13.37
N PRO A 27 6.70 -13.74 -14.36
CA PRO A 27 8.06 -13.24 -14.26
C PRO A 27 8.14 -11.73 -14.07
N LEU A 28 7.28 -10.97 -14.75
CA LEU A 28 7.22 -9.52 -14.60
C LEU A 28 6.81 -9.11 -13.18
N MET A 29 5.77 -9.74 -12.61
CA MET A 29 5.34 -9.45 -11.23
C MET A 29 6.43 -9.82 -10.22
N ASP A 30 7.11 -10.94 -10.42
CA ASP A 30 8.20 -11.39 -9.55
C ASP A 30 9.38 -10.42 -9.60
N CYS A 31 9.78 -9.95 -10.78
CA CYS A 31 10.80 -8.91 -10.92
C CYS A 31 10.41 -7.63 -10.15
N ILE A 32 9.18 -7.14 -10.34
CA ILE A 32 8.68 -5.95 -9.62
C ILE A 32 8.71 -6.18 -8.11
N ASN A 33 8.28 -7.35 -7.65
CA ASN A 33 8.25 -7.69 -6.24
C ASN A 33 9.66 -7.80 -5.63
N ILE A 34 10.66 -8.33 -6.35
CA ILE A 34 12.06 -8.34 -5.90
C ILE A 34 12.58 -6.91 -5.68
N PHE A 35 12.30 -5.99 -6.60
CA PHE A 35 12.64 -4.57 -6.42
C PHE A 35 11.87 -3.96 -5.25
N SER A 36 10.58 -4.27 -5.13
CA SER A 36 9.72 -3.82 -4.04
C SER A 36 10.21 -4.27 -2.67
N VAL A 37 10.63 -5.53 -2.54
CA VAL A 37 11.25 -6.09 -1.32
C VAL A 37 12.46 -5.27 -0.92
N SER A 38 13.38 -5.02 -1.86
CA SER A 38 14.63 -4.30 -1.58
C SER A 38 14.37 -2.89 -1.02
N ILE A 39 13.46 -2.13 -1.65
CA ILE A 39 13.15 -0.75 -1.23
C ILE A 39 12.38 -0.73 0.09
N ASN A 40 11.38 -1.61 0.26
CA ASN A 40 10.58 -1.64 1.48
C ASN A 40 11.40 -2.13 2.68
N PHE A 41 12.35 -3.05 2.49
CA PHE A 41 13.21 -3.50 3.58
C PHE A 41 14.12 -2.40 4.11
N ILE A 42 14.67 -1.56 3.21
CA ILE A 42 15.41 -0.35 3.59
C ILE A 42 14.51 0.59 4.40
N LEU A 43 13.26 0.79 3.97
CA LEU A 43 12.29 1.61 4.68
C LEU A 43 11.95 1.04 6.06
N PHE A 44 11.70 -0.26 6.19
CA PHE A 44 11.42 -0.92 7.47
C PHE A 44 12.59 -0.75 8.43
N TYR A 45 13.82 -1.01 7.96
CA TYR A 45 15.02 -0.80 8.74
C TYR A 45 15.12 0.63 9.25
N LEU A 46 14.85 1.63 8.40
CA LEU A 46 14.87 3.04 8.77
C LEU A 46 13.77 3.41 9.77
N ILE A 47 12.56 2.89 9.60
CA ILE A 47 11.45 3.12 10.54
C ILE A 47 11.78 2.55 11.93
N ILE A 48 12.46 1.40 11.99
CA ILE A 48 12.84 0.72 13.25
C ILE A 48 14.07 1.40 13.88
N SER A 49 15.11 1.67 13.10
CA SER A 49 16.40 2.19 13.56
C SER A 49 16.41 3.67 13.89
N ASP A 50 15.41 4.46 13.45
CA ASP A 50 15.38 5.90 13.74
C ASP A 50 15.24 6.16 15.25
N GLY A 51 16.35 6.47 15.92
CA GLY A 51 16.38 6.83 17.33
C GLY A 51 15.84 8.23 17.62
N ARG A 52 15.49 9.03 16.61
CA ARG A 52 15.02 10.41 16.82
C ARG A 52 13.57 10.42 17.30
N ARG A 53 13.36 10.91 18.52
CA ARG A 53 12.05 11.01 19.20
C ARG A 53 11.11 12.10 18.64
N ARG A 54 11.20 12.45 17.35
CA ARG A 54 10.31 13.48 16.75
C ARG A 54 8.89 12.96 16.57
N GLU A 55 8.75 11.68 16.24
CA GLU A 55 7.46 11.01 16.07
C GLU A 55 7.19 10.06 17.25
N SER A 56 5.91 9.90 17.59
CA SER A 56 5.50 8.99 18.66
C SER A 56 5.79 7.53 18.30
N LYS A 57 6.04 6.67 19.31
CA LYS A 57 6.21 5.23 19.10
C LYS A 57 5.00 4.61 18.40
N LEU A 58 3.79 5.03 18.80
CA LEU A 58 2.53 4.58 18.21
C LEU A 58 2.46 4.91 16.72
N TYR A 59 2.79 6.15 16.33
CA TYR A 59 2.82 6.56 14.93
C TYR A 59 3.79 5.69 14.11
N ARG A 60 4.99 5.44 14.63
CA ARG A 60 6.00 4.61 13.95
C ARG A 60 5.55 3.17 13.78
N SER A 61 4.94 2.57 14.80
CA SER A 61 4.38 1.22 14.69
C SER A 61 3.28 1.14 13.64
N ILE A 62 2.35 2.11 13.63
CA ILE A 62 1.29 2.15 12.62
C ILE A 62 1.87 2.35 11.21
N LEU A 63 2.86 3.24 11.05
CA LEU A 63 3.54 3.44 9.77
C LEU A 63 4.25 2.17 9.29
N LEU A 64 4.89 1.41 10.19
CA LEU A 64 5.51 0.14 9.84
C LEU A 64 4.45 -0.86 9.37
N ILE A 65 3.37 -1.05 10.13
CA ILE A 65 2.27 -1.96 9.77
C ILE A 65 1.65 -1.54 8.43
N GLN A 66 1.45 -0.24 8.20
CA GLN A 66 0.98 0.31 6.93
C GLN A 66 1.87 -0.11 5.75
N THR A 67 3.18 0.13 5.87
CA THR A 67 4.12 -0.16 4.78
C THR A 67 4.28 -1.67 4.57
N PHE A 68 4.26 -2.45 5.65
CA PHE A 68 4.37 -3.90 5.61
C PHE A 68 3.12 -4.55 5.01
N SER A 69 1.92 -4.15 5.46
CA SER A 69 0.65 -4.66 4.92
C SER A 69 0.48 -4.31 3.45
N LEU A 70 0.87 -3.10 3.03
CA LEU A 70 0.85 -2.72 1.62
C LEU A 70 1.79 -3.61 0.80
N TRP A 71 3.05 -3.72 1.21
CA TRP A 71 4.04 -4.58 0.53
C TRP A 71 3.56 -6.04 0.46
N LEU A 72 3.10 -6.60 1.56
CA LEU A 72 2.63 -7.98 1.63
C LEU A 72 1.38 -8.21 0.78
N SER A 73 0.45 -7.25 0.75
CA SER A 73 -0.75 -7.35 -0.10
C SER A 73 -0.39 -7.41 -1.59
N GLN A 74 0.62 -6.64 -2.03
CA GLN A 74 1.02 -6.60 -3.44
C GLN A 74 1.93 -7.77 -3.82
N LEU A 75 2.79 -8.23 -2.89
CA LEU A 75 3.51 -9.49 -3.03
C LEU A 75 2.52 -10.65 -3.20
N HIS A 76 1.48 -10.68 -2.37
CA HIS A 76 0.45 -11.71 -2.45
C HIS A 76 -0.33 -11.64 -3.76
N TRP A 77 -0.76 -10.46 -4.20
CA TRP A 77 -1.46 -10.29 -5.48
C TRP A 77 -0.61 -10.71 -6.68
N GLY A 78 0.64 -10.25 -6.73
CA GLY A 78 1.53 -10.40 -7.88
C GLY A 78 2.21 -11.76 -7.97
N SER A 79 2.79 -12.25 -6.88
CA SER A 79 3.63 -13.46 -6.89
C SER A 79 2.91 -14.69 -6.36
N PHE A 80 2.22 -14.59 -5.22
CA PHE A 80 1.58 -15.75 -4.60
C PHE A 80 0.29 -16.14 -5.31
N HIS A 81 -0.56 -15.17 -5.63
CA HIS A 81 -1.79 -15.40 -6.36
C HIS A 81 -1.56 -15.31 -7.87
N GLY A 82 -0.84 -14.28 -8.34
CA GLY A 82 -0.71 -14.03 -9.77
C GLY A 82 -2.08 -13.89 -10.43
N LEU A 83 -2.92 -12.98 -9.91
CA LEU A 83 -4.33 -12.93 -10.30
C LEU A 83 -4.52 -12.61 -11.80
N VAL A 84 -5.37 -13.38 -12.46
CA VAL A 84 -5.79 -13.19 -13.84
C VAL A 84 -7.31 -13.06 -13.90
N PHE A 85 -7.80 -11.94 -14.41
CA PHE A 85 -9.21 -11.77 -14.73
C PHE A 85 -9.49 -12.30 -16.14
N LEU A 86 -10.60 -13.02 -16.28
CA LEU A 86 -11.07 -13.58 -17.56
C LEU A 86 -12.07 -12.67 -18.28
N PHE A 87 -12.29 -11.44 -17.77
CA PHE A 87 -13.25 -10.51 -18.33
C PHE A 87 -13.10 -10.36 -19.85
N PRO A 88 -14.22 -10.28 -20.59
CA PRO A 88 -15.61 -10.15 -20.11
C PRO A 88 -16.26 -11.46 -19.63
N PHE A 89 -15.57 -12.62 -19.71
CA PHE A 89 -16.05 -13.80 -19.00
C PHE A 89 -16.02 -13.55 -17.49
N PRO A 90 -17.11 -13.83 -16.74
CA PRO A 90 -17.22 -13.45 -15.34
C PRO A 90 -16.47 -14.44 -14.44
N GLY A 91 -15.17 -14.51 -14.60
CA GLY A 91 -14.31 -15.40 -13.84
C GLY A 91 -12.90 -14.87 -13.66
N LEU A 92 -12.18 -15.53 -12.79
CA LEU A 92 -10.78 -15.23 -12.48
C LEU A 92 -10.08 -16.49 -11.98
N TYR A 93 -8.79 -16.53 -12.20
CA TYR A 93 -7.93 -17.59 -11.70
C TYR A 93 -6.56 -17.03 -11.30
N GLY A 94 -5.69 -17.87 -10.77
CA GLY A 94 -4.33 -17.49 -10.43
C GLY A 94 -3.28 -18.31 -11.18
N ILE A 95 -2.13 -17.68 -11.44
CA ILE A 95 -0.92 -18.32 -11.99
C ILE A 95 0.29 -18.27 -11.05
N GLY A 96 0.12 -17.76 -9.84
CA GLY A 96 1.18 -17.59 -8.85
C GLY A 96 1.51 -18.84 -8.04
N TYR A 97 2.48 -18.71 -7.13
CA TYR A 97 3.04 -19.84 -6.37
C TYR A 97 2.06 -20.59 -5.46
N LEU A 98 0.96 -19.97 -5.01
CA LEU A 98 -0.03 -20.60 -4.12
C LEU A 98 -1.21 -21.24 -4.86
N THR A 99 -1.33 -21.03 -6.16
CA THR A 99 -2.49 -21.45 -6.96
C THR A 99 -2.59 -22.96 -7.19
N PRO A 100 -1.51 -23.75 -7.13
CA PRO A 100 -1.62 -25.21 -7.09
C PRO A 100 -2.28 -25.74 -5.80
N TYR A 101 -2.27 -24.96 -4.72
CA TYR A 101 -2.72 -25.40 -3.39
C TYR A 101 -4.06 -24.80 -2.97
N LEU A 102 -4.35 -23.57 -3.43
CA LEU A 102 -5.51 -22.80 -3.00
C LEU A 102 -6.28 -22.28 -4.20
N SER A 103 -7.61 -22.29 -4.09
CA SER A 103 -8.47 -21.68 -5.10
C SER A 103 -8.35 -20.16 -5.10
N SER A 104 -8.60 -19.56 -6.25
CA SER A 104 -8.56 -18.10 -6.41
C SER A 104 -9.57 -17.39 -5.50
N TYR A 105 -10.68 -18.06 -5.17
CA TYR A 105 -11.63 -17.60 -4.15
C TYR A 105 -10.96 -17.35 -2.79
N VAL A 106 -10.14 -18.28 -2.31
CA VAL A 106 -9.42 -18.18 -1.02
C VAL A 106 -8.28 -17.16 -1.11
N LEU A 107 -7.61 -17.09 -2.26
CA LEU A 107 -6.51 -16.16 -2.45
C LEU A 107 -6.99 -14.70 -2.51
N VAL A 108 -8.15 -14.42 -3.13
CA VAL A 108 -8.73 -13.06 -3.13
C VAL A 108 -9.15 -12.62 -1.73
N ILE A 109 -9.82 -13.47 -0.92
CA ILE A 109 -10.23 -13.06 0.42
C ILE A 109 -9.03 -12.75 1.33
N THR A 110 -7.94 -13.51 1.18
CA THR A 110 -6.67 -13.24 1.86
C THR A 110 -6.12 -11.88 1.46
N TRP A 111 -6.12 -11.59 0.15
CA TRP A 111 -5.71 -10.30 -0.38
C TRP A 111 -6.56 -9.14 0.16
N LEU A 112 -7.89 -9.27 0.11
CA LEU A 112 -8.84 -8.26 0.60
C LEU A 112 -8.57 -7.93 2.07
N SER A 113 -8.28 -8.93 2.89
CA SER A 113 -7.98 -8.75 4.31
C SER A 113 -6.67 -7.97 4.52
N LEU A 114 -5.61 -8.34 3.81
CA LEU A 114 -4.32 -7.63 3.86
C LEU A 114 -4.43 -6.17 3.38
N PHE A 115 -5.18 -5.97 2.29
CA PHE A 115 -5.41 -4.66 1.73
C PHE A 115 -6.28 -3.78 2.66
N ALA A 116 -7.29 -4.35 3.31
CA ALA A 116 -8.11 -3.63 4.27
C ALA A 116 -7.31 -3.16 5.49
N ILE A 117 -6.33 -3.94 5.98
CA ILE A 117 -5.37 -3.49 7.01
C ILE A 117 -4.56 -2.29 6.52
N THR A 118 -4.15 -2.29 5.25
CA THR A 118 -3.45 -1.17 4.62
C THR A 118 -4.30 0.10 4.62
N VAL A 119 -5.60 -0.01 4.32
CA VAL A 119 -6.52 1.13 4.34
C VAL A 119 -6.79 1.61 5.77
N LEU A 120 -7.02 0.69 6.71
CA LEU A 120 -7.26 1.01 8.12
C LEU A 120 -6.09 1.80 8.71
N THR A 121 -4.86 1.35 8.49
CA THR A 121 -3.66 2.01 9.01
C THR A 121 -3.48 3.44 8.48
N LYS A 122 -4.00 3.77 7.29
CA LYS A 122 -4.00 5.15 6.77
C LYS A 122 -4.86 6.08 7.61
N PHE A 123 -6.04 5.61 7.99
CA PHE A 123 -6.91 6.38 8.88
C PHE A 123 -6.32 6.47 10.28
N LEU A 124 -5.73 5.38 10.81
CA LEU A 124 -5.06 5.41 12.11
C LEU A 124 -3.93 6.45 12.15
N ILE A 125 -3.16 6.60 11.07
CA ILE A 125 -2.16 7.66 10.93
C ILE A 125 -2.80 9.05 11.10
N LEU A 126 -3.92 9.32 10.42
CA LEU A 126 -4.63 10.60 10.56
C LEU A 126 -5.19 10.81 11.97
N ILE A 127 -5.74 9.78 12.60
CA ILE A 127 -6.28 9.83 13.96
C ILE A 127 -5.18 10.16 14.98
N VAL A 128 -4.03 9.49 14.89
CA VAL A 128 -2.87 9.78 15.75
C VAL A 128 -2.35 11.20 15.53
N ARG A 129 -2.35 11.68 14.28
CA ARG A 129 -2.00 13.07 13.96
C ARG A 129 -2.99 14.06 14.55
N LEU A 130 -4.29 13.81 14.41
CA LEU A 130 -5.35 14.65 14.99
C LEU A 130 -5.20 14.74 16.50
N ARG A 131 -4.99 13.60 17.17
CA ARG A 131 -4.74 13.57 18.62
C ARG A 131 -3.51 14.38 19.04
N GLY A 132 -2.46 14.39 18.22
CA GLY A 132 -1.26 15.19 18.47
C GLY A 132 -1.46 16.69 18.26
N VAL A 133 -2.50 17.11 17.55
CA VAL A 133 -2.74 18.52 17.17
C VAL A 133 -3.91 19.15 17.91
N ALA A 134 -4.93 18.37 18.27
CA ALA A 134 -6.16 18.87 18.89
C ALA A 134 -5.88 19.70 20.16
N ARG A 135 -6.50 20.89 20.22
CA ARG A 135 -6.43 21.77 21.41
C ARG A 135 -7.05 21.11 22.64
N GLN A 136 -6.63 21.56 23.82
CA GLN A 136 -7.12 21.01 25.09
C GLN A 136 -8.65 21.15 25.23
N ASP A 137 -9.21 22.26 24.73
CA ASP A 137 -10.63 22.61 24.80
C ASP A 137 -11.40 22.35 23.50
N SER A 138 -10.80 21.65 22.53
CA SER A 138 -11.46 21.35 21.26
C SER A 138 -12.39 20.15 21.39
N TYR A 139 -13.56 20.22 20.73
CA TYR A 139 -14.47 19.08 20.55
C TYR A 139 -13.79 17.86 19.91
N PHE A 140 -12.69 18.04 19.17
CA PHE A 140 -11.94 16.97 18.53
C PHE A 140 -10.94 16.27 19.45
N ARG A 141 -10.81 16.74 20.70
CA ARG A 141 -10.00 16.05 21.71
C ARG A 141 -10.87 15.03 22.46
N PHE A 142 -10.94 13.84 21.88
CA PHE A 142 -11.69 12.75 22.47
C PHE A 142 -10.99 12.14 23.69
N SER A 143 -11.79 11.59 24.61
CA SER A 143 -11.28 10.71 25.67
C SER A 143 -10.64 9.46 25.06
N THR A 144 -9.75 8.80 25.80
CA THR A 144 -9.12 7.54 25.35
C THR A 144 -10.17 6.48 25.01
N VAL A 145 -11.25 6.37 25.79
CA VAL A 145 -12.36 5.43 25.55
C VAL A 145 -13.07 5.74 24.25
N THR A 146 -13.40 7.00 24.01
CA THR A 146 -14.05 7.44 22.76
C THR A 146 -13.16 7.15 21.54
N TYR A 147 -11.83 7.33 21.66
CA TYR A 147 -10.88 6.93 20.61
C TYR A 147 -10.92 5.43 20.32
N PHE A 148 -11.00 4.59 21.36
CA PHE A 148 -11.12 3.14 21.19
C PHE A 148 -12.42 2.75 20.49
N ILE A 149 -13.56 3.31 20.92
CA ILE A 149 -14.87 3.06 20.30
C ILE A 149 -14.85 3.48 18.82
N PHE A 150 -14.39 4.71 18.53
CA PHE A 150 -14.28 5.21 17.17
C PHE A 150 -13.38 4.32 16.29
N THR A 151 -12.24 3.90 16.84
CA THR A 151 -11.30 3.02 16.13
C THR A 151 -11.91 1.64 15.86
N ALA A 152 -12.67 1.09 16.80
CA ALA A 152 -13.35 -0.19 16.63
C ALA A 152 -14.44 -0.11 15.53
N LEU A 153 -15.28 0.93 15.56
CA LEU A 153 -16.30 1.17 14.53
C LEU A 153 -15.66 1.37 13.14
N LEU A 154 -14.58 2.15 13.06
CA LEU A 154 -13.84 2.35 11.83
C LEU A 154 -13.21 1.06 11.31
N SER A 155 -12.66 0.24 12.21
CA SER A 155 -12.10 -1.07 11.85
C SER A 155 -13.18 -1.99 11.30
N PHE A 156 -14.36 -2.02 11.92
CA PHE A 156 -15.49 -2.80 11.42
C PHE A 156 -15.92 -2.32 10.02
N TYR A 157 -16.08 -1.02 9.84
CA TYR A 157 -16.44 -0.41 8.56
C TYR A 157 -15.44 -0.73 7.42
N ILE A 158 -14.14 -0.81 7.72
CA ILE A 158 -13.09 -1.09 6.71
C ILE A 158 -12.90 -2.59 6.47
N LEU A 159 -12.86 -3.39 7.54
CA LEU A 159 -12.43 -4.79 7.46
C LEU A 159 -13.55 -5.75 7.07
N VAL A 160 -14.82 -5.42 7.31
CA VAL A 160 -15.93 -6.39 7.18
C VAL A 160 -16.61 -6.37 5.80
N PRO A 161 -17.00 -5.22 5.23
CA PRO A 161 -17.94 -5.22 4.10
C PRO A 161 -17.43 -5.92 2.84
N MET A 162 -16.18 -5.71 2.45
CA MET A 162 -15.61 -6.34 1.24
C MET A 162 -15.40 -7.86 1.41
N PRO A 163 -14.74 -8.36 2.48
CA PRO A 163 -14.66 -9.79 2.73
C PRO A 163 -16.03 -10.46 2.83
N PHE A 164 -17.00 -9.84 3.50
CA PHE A 164 -18.37 -10.39 3.58
C PHE A 164 -19.05 -10.46 2.20
N CYS A 165 -18.92 -9.42 1.39
CA CYS A 165 -19.45 -9.40 0.03
C CYS A 165 -18.79 -10.46 -0.87
N TRP A 166 -17.51 -10.72 -0.66
CA TRP A 166 -16.76 -11.78 -1.35
C TRP A 166 -17.18 -13.18 -0.89
N ILE A 167 -17.28 -13.42 0.41
CA ILE A 167 -17.70 -14.72 0.96
C ILE A 167 -19.07 -15.11 0.41
N SER A 168 -20.01 -14.17 0.43
CA SER A 168 -21.36 -14.36 -0.10
C SER A 168 -21.43 -14.49 -1.63
N SER A 169 -20.31 -14.37 -2.35
CA SER A 169 -20.22 -14.62 -3.80
C SER A 169 -19.74 -16.04 -4.14
N GLY A 170 -19.36 -16.83 -3.13
CA GLY A 170 -19.04 -18.23 -3.28
C GLY A 170 -20.14 -19.01 -4.01
N SER A 171 -19.74 -20.02 -4.78
CA SER A 171 -20.65 -20.93 -5.48
C SER A 171 -20.10 -22.34 -5.37
N SER A 172 -20.98 -23.33 -5.40
CA SER A 172 -20.54 -24.73 -5.42
C SER A 172 -19.95 -25.11 -6.79
N VAL A 173 -19.21 -26.21 -6.83
CA VAL A 173 -18.64 -26.75 -8.08
C VAL A 173 -19.76 -27.10 -9.07
N LEU A 174 -20.85 -27.72 -8.58
CA LEU A 174 -22.00 -28.10 -9.41
C LEU A 174 -22.72 -26.88 -9.99
N GLU A 175 -22.94 -25.84 -9.18
CA GLU A 175 -23.53 -24.57 -9.64
C GLU A 175 -22.67 -23.94 -10.75
N THR A 176 -21.35 -23.96 -10.55
CA THR A 176 -20.39 -23.40 -11.51
C THR A 176 -20.43 -24.14 -12.84
N GLN A 177 -20.37 -25.47 -12.81
CA GLN A 177 -20.44 -26.29 -14.03
C GLN A 177 -21.77 -26.11 -14.77
N THR A 178 -22.87 -26.11 -14.02
CA THR A 178 -24.22 -25.92 -14.58
C THR A 178 -24.35 -24.53 -15.22
N PHE A 179 -23.84 -23.50 -14.56
CA PHE A 179 -23.85 -22.14 -15.08
C PHE A 179 -23.07 -22.00 -16.39
N VAL A 180 -21.84 -22.53 -16.46
CA VAL A 180 -21.02 -22.47 -17.68
C VAL A 180 -21.67 -23.24 -18.81
N LYS A 181 -22.15 -24.47 -18.55
CA LYS A 181 -22.81 -25.30 -19.56
C LYS A 181 -24.07 -24.63 -20.13
N ASN A 182 -24.85 -23.97 -19.29
CA ASN A 182 -26.13 -23.39 -19.68
C ASN A 182 -26.01 -22.00 -20.29
N ASN A 183 -24.98 -21.21 -19.94
CA ASN A 183 -24.87 -19.81 -20.36
C ASN A 183 -23.67 -19.52 -21.29
N TYR A 184 -22.61 -20.34 -21.25
CA TYR A 184 -21.37 -20.14 -22.01
C TYR A 184 -20.87 -21.46 -22.63
N PRO A 185 -21.65 -22.10 -23.53
CA PRO A 185 -21.32 -23.42 -24.07
C PRO A 185 -19.98 -23.46 -24.83
N ASN A 186 -19.53 -22.33 -25.39
CA ASN A 186 -18.24 -22.24 -26.10
C ASN A 186 -17.04 -21.95 -25.18
N ALA A 187 -17.28 -21.72 -23.88
CA ALA A 187 -16.24 -21.41 -22.89
C ALA A 187 -15.92 -22.57 -21.94
N MET A 188 -16.38 -23.80 -22.24
CA MET A 188 -16.26 -24.96 -21.34
C MET A 188 -14.83 -25.27 -20.88
N LYS A 189 -13.81 -24.92 -21.69
CA LYS A 189 -12.38 -25.03 -21.34
C LYS A 189 -12.01 -24.33 -20.03
N VAL A 190 -12.79 -23.33 -19.61
CA VAL A 190 -12.56 -22.62 -18.34
C VAL A 190 -12.65 -23.55 -17.12
N LEU A 191 -13.45 -24.62 -17.21
CA LEU A 191 -13.64 -25.57 -16.13
C LEU A 191 -12.41 -26.47 -15.90
N ASP A 192 -11.52 -26.55 -16.89
CA ASP A 192 -10.26 -27.28 -16.80
C ASP A 192 -9.18 -26.48 -16.05
N ILE A 193 -9.41 -25.19 -15.79
CA ILE A 193 -8.47 -24.32 -15.09
C ILE A 193 -8.52 -24.60 -13.58
N PRO A 194 -7.43 -25.08 -12.96
CA PRO A 194 -7.41 -25.38 -11.53
C PRO A 194 -7.67 -24.14 -10.68
N GLY A 195 -8.55 -24.27 -9.69
CA GLY A 195 -8.82 -23.19 -8.73
C GLY A 195 -9.48 -21.94 -9.31
N VAL A 196 -10.07 -22.03 -10.52
CA VAL A 196 -10.85 -20.96 -11.11
C VAL A 196 -12.05 -20.59 -10.24
N PHE A 197 -12.34 -19.31 -10.17
CA PHE A 197 -13.54 -18.78 -9.53
C PHE A 197 -14.40 -18.10 -10.59
N ILE A 198 -15.69 -18.41 -10.60
CA ILE A 198 -16.65 -17.92 -11.59
C ILE A 198 -17.83 -17.28 -10.85
N TYR A 199 -18.20 -16.07 -11.24
CA TYR A 199 -19.44 -15.45 -10.79
C TYR A 199 -20.60 -16.12 -11.52
N THR A 200 -21.28 -17.02 -10.80
CA THR A 200 -22.44 -17.78 -11.30
C THR A 200 -23.72 -16.95 -11.44
N ASP A 201 -23.66 -15.66 -11.08
CA ASP A 201 -24.78 -14.74 -11.18
C ASP A 201 -24.24 -13.32 -11.42
N SER A 202 -24.84 -12.62 -12.38
CA SER A 202 -24.57 -11.21 -12.69
C SER A 202 -24.72 -10.30 -11.47
N TRP A 203 -25.65 -10.63 -10.56
CA TRP A 203 -25.86 -9.89 -9.32
C TRP A 203 -24.68 -10.01 -8.35
N LYS A 204 -24.00 -11.18 -8.27
CA LYS A 204 -22.84 -11.38 -7.40
C LYS A 204 -21.70 -10.43 -7.74
N PHE A 205 -21.38 -10.31 -9.03
CA PHE A 205 -20.35 -9.38 -9.50
C PHE A 205 -20.78 -7.93 -9.30
N ARG A 206 -22.02 -7.58 -9.67
CA ARG A 206 -22.57 -6.22 -9.51
C ARG A 206 -22.56 -5.76 -8.06
N ARG A 207 -22.89 -6.64 -7.11
CA ARG A 207 -22.86 -6.35 -5.66
C ARG A 207 -21.46 -5.98 -5.19
N ILE A 208 -20.42 -6.71 -5.62
CA ILE A 208 -19.03 -6.40 -5.29
C ILE A 208 -18.64 -5.02 -5.80
N LEU A 209 -19.01 -4.68 -7.05
CA LEU A 209 -18.74 -3.36 -7.60
C LEU A 209 -19.45 -2.24 -6.83
N ILE A 210 -20.72 -2.44 -6.45
CA ILE A 210 -21.48 -1.46 -5.67
C ILE A 210 -20.81 -1.25 -4.31
N VAL A 211 -20.52 -2.31 -3.57
CA VAL A 211 -19.89 -2.23 -2.24
C VAL A 211 -18.52 -1.56 -2.33
N ALA A 212 -17.69 -1.95 -3.29
CA ALA A 212 -16.38 -1.34 -3.50
C ALA A 212 -16.51 0.17 -3.81
N THR A 213 -17.44 0.55 -4.70
CA THR A 213 -17.67 1.95 -5.06
C THR A 213 -18.13 2.78 -3.88
N VAL A 214 -19.12 2.28 -3.11
CA VAL A 214 -19.63 2.96 -1.92
C VAL A 214 -18.48 3.18 -0.93
N LEU A 215 -17.73 2.13 -0.58
CA LEU A 215 -16.62 2.25 0.39
C LEU A 215 -15.52 3.20 -0.08
N MET A 216 -15.19 3.20 -1.36
CA MET A 216 -14.19 4.11 -1.94
C MET A 216 -14.66 5.56 -1.85
N VAL A 217 -15.93 5.83 -2.18
CA VAL A 217 -16.51 7.19 -2.10
C VAL A 217 -16.64 7.64 -0.66
N THR A 218 -17.32 6.88 0.20
CA THR A 218 -17.55 7.27 1.60
C THR A 218 -16.26 7.27 2.41
N GLY A 219 -15.34 6.34 2.16
CA GLY A 219 -14.00 6.32 2.74
C GLY A 219 -13.15 7.51 2.27
N GLY A 220 -13.19 7.85 0.98
CA GLY A 220 -12.52 9.03 0.42
C GLY A 220 -13.03 10.32 1.05
N CYS A 221 -14.35 10.49 1.14
CA CYS A 221 -14.98 11.63 1.81
C CYS A 221 -14.55 11.72 3.29
N LEU A 222 -14.58 10.61 4.03
CA LEU A 222 -14.15 10.58 5.42
C LEU A 222 -12.67 10.98 5.56
N TYR A 223 -11.81 10.51 4.68
CA TYR A 223 -10.39 10.86 4.67
C TYR A 223 -10.19 12.37 4.47
N LEU A 224 -10.90 12.97 3.50
CA LEU A 224 -10.85 14.41 3.24
C LEU A 224 -11.37 15.21 4.43
N VAL A 225 -12.47 14.81 5.05
CA VAL A 225 -13.01 15.46 6.25
C VAL A 225 -12.00 15.44 7.38
N LEU A 226 -11.35 14.30 7.65
CA LEU A 226 -10.30 14.20 8.67
C LEU A 226 -9.11 15.11 8.36
N CYS A 227 -8.67 15.19 7.10
CA CYS A 227 -7.63 16.13 6.70
C CYS A 227 -8.03 17.58 6.95
N GLN A 228 -9.28 17.97 6.65
CA GLN A 228 -9.78 19.32 6.91
C GLN A 228 -9.86 19.64 8.40
N VAL A 229 -10.33 18.69 9.22
CA VAL A 229 -10.35 18.85 10.68
C VAL A 229 -8.94 19.06 11.23
N ILE A 230 -7.95 18.29 10.76
CA ILE A 230 -6.55 18.47 11.17
C ILE A 230 -6.03 19.84 10.73
N LEU A 231 -6.30 20.27 9.49
CA LEU A 231 -5.89 21.60 9.00
C LEU A 231 -6.50 22.73 9.83
N TYR A 232 -7.78 22.60 10.17
CA TYR A 232 -8.49 23.54 11.03
C TYR A 232 -7.84 23.64 12.41
N GLU A 233 -7.54 22.51 13.05
CA GLU A 233 -6.87 22.52 14.36
C GLU A 233 -5.43 23.07 14.28
N ILE A 234 -4.67 22.76 13.22
CA ILE A 234 -3.36 23.38 12.97
C ILE A 234 -3.48 24.91 12.85
N HIS A 235 -4.48 25.39 12.11
CA HIS A 235 -4.69 26.83 11.91
C HIS A 235 -5.01 27.53 13.24
N GLN A 236 -5.88 26.92 14.04
CA GLN A 236 -6.25 27.47 15.34
C GLN A 236 -5.09 27.50 16.34
N GLN A 237 -4.18 26.53 16.28
CA GLN A 237 -2.97 26.47 17.11
C GLN A 237 -1.89 27.48 16.70
N CYS A 238 -2.05 28.21 15.58
CA CYS A 238 -1.09 29.23 15.13
C CYS A 238 -0.84 30.34 16.17
N LYS A 239 -1.83 30.61 17.03
CA LYS A 239 -1.73 31.64 18.08
C LYS A 239 -0.87 31.20 19.27
N ILE A 240 -0.66 29.89 19.45
CA ILE A 240 -0.03 29.30 20.65
C ILE A 240 1.33 28.68 20.30
N TRP A 241 1.42 28.01 19.16
CA TRP A 241 2.64 27.28 18.78
C TRP A 241 3.67 28.17 18.11
N SER A 242 4.95 27.84 18.34
CA SER A 242 6.05 28.43 17.57
C SER A 242 5.94 28.10 16.07
N GLU A 243 6.44 29.01 15.24
CA GLU A 243 6.44 28.86 13.78
C GLU A 243 7.11 27.55 13.32
N LYS A 244 8.15 27.09 14.04
CA LYS A 244 8.86 25.83 13.76
C LYS A 244 7.96 24.60 13.93
N VAL A 245 7.16 24.56 15.00
CA VAL A 245 6.23 23.45 15.30
C VAL A 245 5.06 23.47 14.31
N LEU A 246 4.52 24.65 14.02
CA LEU A 246 3.45 24.81 13.04
C LEU A 246 3.87 24.34 11.64
N LYS A 247 5.04 24.79 11.16
CA LYS A 247 5.61 24.35 9.87
C LYS A 247 5.81 22.84 9.84
N TYR A 248 6.21 22.23 10.95
CA TYR A 248 6.36 20.78 11.06
C TYR A 248 5.03 20.04 10.82
N HIS A 249 3.97 20.36 11.58
CA HIS A 249 2.69 19.65 11.45
C HIS A 249 2.04 19.87 10.09
N ARG A 250 2.12 21.09 9.53
CA ARG A 250 1.64 21.38 8.18
C ARG A 250 2.39 20.58 7.12
N LYS A 251 3.72 20.51 7.22
CA LYS A 251 4.53 19.69 6.32
C LYS A 251 4.16 18.21 6.45
N ALA A 252 4.04 17.70 7.67
CA ALA A 252 3.81 16.28 7.91
C ALA A 252 2.42 15.82 7.43
N LEU A 253 1.40 16.69 7.51
CA LEU A 253 0.10 16.43 6.88
C LEU A 253 0.20 16.46 5.34
N LYS A 254 0.84 17.48 4.76
CA LYS A 254 1.08 17.57 3.31
C LYS A 254 1.79 16.32 2.79
N ASP A 255 2.85 15.89 3.46
CA ASP A 255 3.62 14.70 3.13
C ASP A 255 2.72 13.45 3.11
N THR A 256 1.86 13.29 4.14
CA THR A 256 0.89 12.19 4.25
C THR A 256 -0.13 12.20 3.10
N VAL A 257 -0.65 13.37 2.71
CA VAL A 257 -1.60 13.51 1.60
C VAL A 257 -0.94 13.15 0.27
N ILE A 258 0.26 13.65 0.01
CA ILE A 258 1.02 13.33 -1.22
C ILE A 258 1.28 11.83 -1.33
N GLN A 259 1.69 11.19 -0.22
CA GLN A 259 1.90 9.75 -0.16
C GLN A 259 0.63 8.96 -0.52
N THR A 260 -0.54 9.42 -0.06
CA THR A 260 -1.83 8.80 -0.38
C THR A 260 -2.23 9.02 -1.84
N ILE A 261 -2.05 10.22 -2.40
CA ILE A 261 -2.34 10.49 -3.81
C ILE A 261 -1.52 9.59 -4.73
N ILE A 262 -0.20 9.51 -4.49
CA ILE A 262 0.70 8.64 -5.28
C ILE A 262 0.24 7.19 -5.19
N LEU A 263 -0.08 6.72 -3.98
CA LEU A 263 -0.57 5.35 -3.78
C LEU A 263 -1.88 5.09 -4.55
N THR A 264 -2.84 6.01 -4.48
CA THR A 264 -4.13 5.89 -5.17
C THR A 264 -3.97 5.78 -6.69
N VAL A 265 -3.06 6.55 -7.29
CA VAL A 265 -2.81 6.48 -8.75
C VAL A 265 -2.40 5.08 -9.19
N PHE A 266 -1.51 4.43 -8.43
CA PHE A 266 -1.03 3.09 -8.77
C PHE A 266 -2.07 2.00 -8.46
N ILE A 267 -2.81 2.13 -7.35
CA ILE A 267 -3.84 1.16 -6.95
C ILE A 267 -5.09 1.26 -7.84
N ALA A 268 -5.44 2.45 -8.34
CA ALA A 268 -6.65 2.64 -9.14
C ALA A 268 -6.53 2.06 -10.57
N ALA A 269 -5.30 1.88 -11.09
CA ALA A 269 -5.08 1.42 -12.45
C ALA A 269 -5.78 0.07 -12.74
N ALA A 270 -5.46 -0.98 -11.96
CA ALA A 270 -6.06 -2.31 -12.16
C ALA A 270 -7.59 -2.34 -12.06
N PRO A 271 -8.23 -1.86 -10.98
CA PRO A 271 -9.68 -1.84 -10.90
C PRO A 271 -10.35 -1.12 -12.07
N VAL A 272 -9.83 0.04 -12.49
CA VAL A 272 -10.41 0.82 -13.61
C VAL A 272 -10.32 0.03 -14.91
N PHE A 273 -9.14 -0.49 -15.27
CA PHE A 273 -8.98 -1.24 -16.51
C PHE A 273 -9.77 -2.56 -16.50
N HIS A 274 -9.84 -3.25 -15.37
CA HIS A 274 -10.62 -4.49 -15.26
C HIS A 274 -12.12 -4.25 -15.36
N ILE A 275 -12.64 -3.17 -14.77
CA ILE A 275 -14.05 -2.77 -14.94
C ILE A 275 -14.33 -2.43 -16.42
N LEU A 276 -13.46 -1.68 -17.08
CA LEU A 276 -13.61 -1.36 -18.50
C LEU A 276 -13.58 -2.64 -19.37
N ASN A 277 -12.71 -3.59 -19.05
CA ASN A 277 -12.61 -4.87 -19.74
C ASN A 277 -13.84 -5.76 -19.54
N ALA A 278 -14.56 -5.63 -18.42
CA ALA A 278 -15.80 -6.37 -18.16
C ALA A 278 -16.93 -6.03 -19.14
N PHE A 279 -16.88 -4.83 -19.76
CA PHE A 279 -17.89 -4.37 -20.74
C PHE A 279 -17.39 -4.39 -22.18
N ARG A 280 -16.21 -4.97 -22.44
CA ARG A 280 -15.61 -5.05 -23.78
C ARG A 280 -16.10 -6.28 -24.55
N ASP A 281 -15.87 -6.28 -25.86
CA ASP A 281 -16.17 -7.42 -26.72
C ASP A 281 -15.33 -8.66 -26.33
N PRO A 282 -15.94 -9.84 -26.11
CA PRO A 282 -15.25 -11.09 -25.72
C PRO A 282 -14.10 -11.57 -26.62
N GLU A 283 -14.12 -11.18 -27.88
CA GLU A 283 -13.13 -11.60 -28.87
C GLU A 283 -11.89 -10.68 -28.91
N ALA A 284 -11.94 -9.53 -28.23
CA ALA A 284 -10.83 -8.59 -28.17
C ALA A 284 -9.66 -9.11 -27.31
N ASP A 285 -8.43 -9.03 -27.82
CA ASP A 285 -7.25 -9.34 -27.03
C ASP A 285 -6.93 -8.19 -26.05
N ILE A 286 -7.12 -8.47 -24.76
CA ILE A 286 -6.84 -7.56 -23.64
C ILE A 286 -5.71 -8.07 -22.73
N ILE A 287 -5.02 -9.13 -23.14
CA ILE A 287 -4.00 -9.81 -22.32
C ILE A 287 -2.89 -8.84 -21.95
N THR A 288 -2.29 -8.17 -22.93
CA THR A 288 -1.19 -7.22 -22.71
C THR A 288 -1.62 -6.06 -21.80
N LEU A 289 -2.81 -5.50 -22.03
CA LEU A 289 -3.34 -4.40 -21.22
C LEU A 289 -3.54 -4.82 -19.75
N THR A 290 -4.12 -6.00 -19.52
CA THR A 290 -4.33 -6.53 -18.16
C THR A 290 -3.00 -6.84 -17.45
N ILE A 291 -1.99 -7.33 -18.17
CA ILE A 291 -0.63 -7.54 -17.62
C ILE A 291 -0.01 -6.21 -17.19
N ILE A 292 -0.02 -5.19 -18.07
CA ILE A 292 0.51 -3.86 -17.76
C ILE A 292 -0.23 -3.26 -16.56
N SER A 293 -1.56 -3.38 -16.55
CA SER A 293 -2.38 -2.83 -15.48
C SER A 293 -2.10 -3.51 -14.12
N ASN A 294 -1.92 -4.83 -14.12
CA ASN A 294 -1.51 -5.57 -12.92
C ASN A 294 -0.09 -5.19 -12.49
N ALA A 295 0.82 -4.94 -13.43
CA ALA A 295 2.20 -4.53 -13.12
C ALA A 295 2.23 -3.17 -12.41
N ILE A 296 1.44 -2.21 -12.90
CA ILE A 296 1.28 -0.90 -12.24
C ILE A 296 0.74 -1.10 -10.83
N PHE A 297 -0.31 -1.91 -10.67
CA PHE A 297 -0.92 -2.17 -9.36
C PHE A 297 0.06 -2.79 -8.35
N VAL A 298 0.75 -3.86 -8.75
CA VAL A 298 1.74 -4.58 -7.92
C VAL A 298 2.92 -3.67 -7.56
N SER A 299 3.28 -2.73 -8.46
CA SER A 299 4.38 -1.80 -8.20
C SER A 299 4.07 -0.74 -7.15
N SER A 300 2.81 -0.55 -6.74
CA SER A 300 2.36 0.49 -5.79
C SER A 300 3.18 0.69 -4.50
N PRO A 301 3.80 -0.34 -3.87
CA PRO A 301 4.62 -0.14 -2.67
C PRO A 301 5.94 0.58 -2.97
N ILE A 302 6.45 0.50 -4.21
CA ILE A 302 7.71 1.12 -4.64
C ILE A 302 7.62 2.66 -4.59
N PRO A 303 6.75 3.33 -5.37
CA PRO A 303 6.64 4.78 -5.35
C PRO A 303 6.17 5.28 -3.98
N TYR A 304 5.35 4.51 -3.26
CA TYR A 304 4.95 4.82 -1.90
C TYR A 304 6.13 4.89 -0.94
N ALA A 305 6.96 3.84 -0.89
CA ALA A 305 8.13 3.78 -0.03
C ALA A 305 9.16 4.86 -0.41
N MET A 306 9.42 5.04 -1.71
CA MET A 306 10.31 6.09 -2.22
C MET A 306 9.88 7.49 -1.79
N THR A 307 8.56 7.76 -1.80
CA THR A 307 8.01 9.04 -1.34
C THR A 307 8.31 9.29 0.14
N ILE A 308 8.12 8.28 1.00
CA ILE A 308 8.42 8.37 2.44
C ILE A 308 9.91 8.63 2.66
N LEU A 309 10.78 7.88 1.97
CA LEU A 309 12.23 8.02 2.05
C LEU A 309 12.70 9.42 1.62
N TYR A 310 12.09 9.98 0.57
CA TYR A 310 12.44 11.29 0.05
C TYR A 310 11.98 12.45 0.94
N GLN A 311 10.75 12.38 1.46
CA GLN A 311 10.13 13.43 2.27
C GLN A 311 10.77 13.55 3.67
N ASN A 312 11.27 12.45 4.22
CA ASN A 312 11.96 12.43 5.50
C ASN A 312 13.45 12.76 5.35
N THR A 313 13.85 13.92 5.90
CA THR A 313 15.24 14.40 5.82
C THR A 313 16.23 13.51 6.59
N ALA A 314 15.80 12.80 7.63
CA ALA A 314 16.66 11.86 8.36
C ALA A 314 16.96 10.64 7.48
N TYR A 315 15.94 10.08 6.84
CA TYR A 315 16.07 8.92 5.95
C TYR A 315 16.94 9.26 4.73
N ARG A 316 16.70 10.41 4.11
CA ARG A 316 17.54 10.89 3.00
C ARG A 316 19.01 11.04 3.39
N ARG A 317 19.30 11.61 4.57
CA ARG A 317 20.69 11.74 5.06
C ARG A 317 21.35 10.38 5.28
N PHE A 318 20.61 9.41 5.81
CA PHE A 318 21.09 8.05 5.97
C PHE A 318 21.44 7.41 4.61
N ILE A 319 20.53 7.49 3.64
CA ILE A 319 20.76 6.97 2.28
C ILE A 319 22.02 7.61 1.67
N VAL A 320 22.13 8.94 1.70
CA VAL A 320 23.32 9.66 1.19
C VAL A 320 24.58 9.23 1.93
N SER A 321 24.52 8.99 3.25
CA SER A 321 25.67 8.52 4.02
C SER A 321 26.11 7.12 3.60
N MET A 322 25.18 6.21 3.32
CA MET A 322 25.46 4.86 2.84
C MET A 322 26.22 4.88 1.51
N PHE A 323 25.82 5.75 0.57
CA PHE A 323 26.52 5.93 -0.70
C PHE A 323 27.88 6.65 -0.54
N ARG A 324 28.01 7.58 0.41
CA ARG A 324 29.28 8.31 0.67
C ARG A 324 30.34 7.46 1.37
N PHE A 325 29.98 6.46 2.18
CA PHE A 325 30.95 5.53 2.77
C PHE A 325 31.67 4.71 1.70
N ARG A 326 31.01 4.39 0.59
CA ARG A 326 31.61 3.70 -0.55
C ARG A 326 32.67 4.55 -1.29
N ASN A 327 32.56 5.89 -1.23
CA ASN A 327 33.57 6.83 -1.75
C ASN A 327 34.66 7.21 -0.72
N LYS A 328 34.56 6.73 0.54
CA LYS A 328 35.53 7.01 1.61
C LYS A 328 36.44 5.82 1.96
N GLN A 329 36.41 4.72 1.21
CA GLN A 329 37.55 3.80 1.15
C GLN A 329 38.67 4.46 0.35
N LYS A 330 39.30 5.47 0.95
CA LYS A 330 40.50 6.12 0.43
C LYS A 330 41.71 5.24 0.74
N THR A 331 42.42 4.84 -0.32
CA THR A 331 43.89 4.86 -0.47
C THR A 331 44.70 4.93 0.84
N PRO A 332 45.57 3.94 1.13
CA PRO A 332 46.50 4.04 2.26
C PRO A 332 47.46 5.20 2.01
N ARG A 333 47.38 6.26 2.83
CA ARG A 333 48.42 7.30 2.86
C ARG A 333 49.60 6.77 3.65
N ILE A 334 50.60 6.34 2.90
CA ILE A 334 51.99 6.16 3.33
C ILE A 334 52.52 7.50 3.87
N GLY A 335 53.17 7.43 5.04
CA GLY A 335 54.31 8.25 5.48
C GLY A 335 54.20 9.77 5.45
N ALA A 336 54.13 10.40 6.63
CA ALA A 336 54.86 11.63 6.96
C ALA A 336 54.78 11.89 8.47
N THR A 337 55.59 11.15 9.25
CA THR A 337 55.90 11.53 10.64
C THR A 337 56.89 12.69 10.56
N ILE A 338 56.40 13.92 10.72
CA ILE A 338 57.26 15.10 10.85
C ILE A 338 57.80 15.15 12.28
N GLN A 339 59.13 15.02 12.40
CA GLN A 339 59.89 15.31 13.61
C GLN A 339 59.74 16.80 13.98
N VAL A 340 59.49 17.08 15.26
CA VAL A 340 59.75 18.41 15.82
C VAL A 340 60.68 18.24 17.03
N SER A 341 61.90 18.72 16.83
CA SER A 341 62.97 18.88 17.81
C SER A 341 62.54 19.83 18.93
N MET A 342 62.66 19.40 20.19
CA MET A 342 62.56 20.28 21.35
C MET A 342 63.94 20.88 21.65
N VAL A 343 64.11 22.16 21.34
CA VAL A 343 65.23 22.97 21.84
C VAL A 343 64.83 23.59 23.18
N ASN A 344 65.60 23.24 24.20
CA ASN A 344 65.45 23.63 25.59
C ASN A 344 66.20 24.96 25.82
N ILE A 345 65.50 26.04 26.17
CA ILE A 345 66.13 27.27 26.68
C ILE A 345 65.53 27.59 28.05
N LYS A 346 66.36 27.34 29.06
CA LYS A 346 66.17 27.70 30.47
C LYS A 346 66.94 29.00 30.73
N ASN A 347 66.31 29.97 31.38
CA ASN A 347 66.81 30.81 32.50
C ASN A 347 65.92 32.07 32.62
N SER A 348 65.03 32.19 33.63
CA SER A 348 65.25 32.62 35.04
C SER A 348 65.25 34.17 35.19
N PRO A 349 65.04 34.83 36.36
CA PRO A 349 64.61 34.38 37.70
C PRO A 349 63.58 35.28 38.45
N ARG A 350 63.09 34.69 39.56
CA ARG A 350 62.87 35.22 40.94
C ARG A 350 61.90 36.37 41.25
N THR A 351 60.87 35.97 41.99
CA THR A 351 60.17 36.71 43.05
C THR A 351 61.06 37.00 44.28
N SER A 352 60.98 38.22 44.80
CA SER A 352 61.36 38.60 46.17
C SER A 352 60.13 39.14 46.89
N ASN A 353 59.74 38.51 47.98
CA ASN A 353 58.74 39.02 48.93
C ASN A 353 59.46 39.28 50.26
N SER A 354 59.29 40.48 50.80
CA SER A 354 59.68 40.86 52.17
C SER A 354 58.57 41.68 52.79
N GLY A 355 58.18 41.36 54.02
CA GLY A 355 57.37 42.25 54.84
C GLY A 355 56.76 41.57 56.06
N ASN A 356 57.51 41.62 57.18
CA ASN A 356 57.16 41.38 58.59
C ASN A 356 56.63 40.02 59.04
#